data_AF-A0A1C5YUQ1-F1
#
_entry.id   AF-A0A1C5YUQ1-F1
#
_cell.length_a   1.000
_cell.length_b   1.000
_cell.length_c   1.000
_cell.angle_alpha   90.00
_cell.angle_beta   90.00
_cell.angle_gamma   90.00
#
_symmetry.space_group_name_H-M   'P 1'
#
loop_
_entity.id
_entity.type
_entity.pdbx_description
1 polymer ?
#
loop_
_entity_poly.entity_id
_entity_poly.type
_entity_poly.pdbx_seq_one_letter_code
_entity_poly.pdbx_strand_id
1 'polypeptide(L)'
;MSNFISINGGVQLDLMGQENAESAGSRQLSGIGGQMDFLEGAFRSRGGRGYICINSSRRDKEGNLRSNIVPTIPGGSTISVPRTMVECVATEYGVAHLHGLSLGERAAAMAAIAHPDFREELYKYAQENFY
;
A
#
# COMPACT_ATOMS: atom_id res chain seq x y z
N MET A 1 -24.66 -1.18 7.81
CA MET A 1 -24.53 -0.11 6.79
C MET A 1 -24.25 -0.74 5.44
N SER A 2 -24.80 -0.21 4.35
CA SER A 2 -24.46 -0.60 2.97
C SER A 2 -23.69 0.52 2.28
N ASN A 3 -22.86 0.17 1.30
CA ASN A 3 -22.04 1.10 0.52
C ASN A 3 -21.10 1.96 1.40
N PHE A 4 -20.57 1.39 2.48
CA PHE A 4 -19.63 2.09 3.34
C PHE A 4 -18.25 2.19 2.66
N ILE A 5 -17.75 3.41 2.49
CA ILE A 5 -16.45 3.68 1.88
C ILE A 5 -15.49 4.16 2.96
N SER A 6 -14.37 3.46 3.11
CA SER A 6 -13.27 3.88 3.98
C SER A 6 -12.11 4.38 3.12
N ILE A 7 -11.56 5.54 3.47
CA ILE A 7 -10.41 6.16 2.81
C ILE A 7 -9.40 6.51 3.90
N ASN A 8 -8.22 5.90 3.83
CA ASN A 8 -7.12 6.15 4.76
C ASN A 8 -5.83 6.47 4.00
N GLY A 9 -4.88 7.09 4.69
CA GLY A 9 -3.53 7.34 4.17
C GLY A 9 -2.52 6.34 4.72
N GLY A 10 -1.30 6.39 4.21
CA GLY A 10 -0.18 5.58 4.68
C GLY A 10 1.17 6.21 4.35
N VAL A 11 2.25 5.63 4.86
CA VAL A 11 3.63 6.07 4.59
C VAL A 11 4.22 5.27 3.43
N GLN A 12 4.08 3.94 3.48
CA GLN A 12 4.59 3.03 2.45
C GLN A 12 3.66 1.83 2.26
N LEU A 13 3.65 1.30 1.04
CA LEU A 13 3.03 0.02 0.70
C LEU A 13 4.05 -0.89 0.02
N ASP A 14 4.06 -2.17 0.36
CA ASP A 14 4.88 -3.14 -0.38
C ASP A 14 4.13 -3.84 -1.52
N LEU A 15 4.88 -4.57 -2.35
CA LEU A 15 4.33 -5.31 -3.49
C LEU A 15 3.37 -6.44 -3.11
N MET A 16 3.41 -6.92 -1.86
CA MET A 16 2.41 -7.87 -1.36
C MET A 16 1.12 -7.18 -0.90
N GLY A 17 1.12 -5.84 -0.80
CA GLY A 17 0.02 -5.03 -0.31
C GLY A 17 -0.01 -4.86 1.20
N GLN A 18 1.11 -5.09 1.92
CA GLN A 18 1.23 -4.68 3.32
C GLN A 18 1.45 -3.18 3.41
N GLU A 19 0.95 -2.58 4.48
CA GLU A 19 0.98 -1.14 4.68
C GLU A 19 1.69 -0.77 5.98
N ASN A 20 2.49 0.29 5.89
CA ASN A 20 3.06 1.00 7.03
C ASN A 20 2.44 2.41 7.07
N ALA A 21 1.65 2.69 8.11
CA ALA A 21 0.96 3.97 8.28
C ALA A 21 1.71 4.95 9.18
N GLU A 22 2.68 4.47 9.97
CA GLU A 22 3.01 5.13 11.23
C GLU A 22 4.49 5.21 11.55
N SER A 23 5.39 4.64 10.75
CA SER A 23 6.82 4.66 11.05
C SER A 23 7.71 4.97 9.85
N ALA A 24 8.92 5.44 10.14
CA ALA A 24 10.03 5.52 9.20
C ALA A 24 11.20 4.70 9.75
N GLY A 25 11.31 3.44 9.32
CA GLY A 25 12.11 2.45 10.04
C GLY A 25 11.60 2.32 11.47
N SER A 26 12.52 2.25 12.44
CA SER A 26 12.19 2.16 13.86
C SER A 26 11.67 3.46 14.49
N ARG A 27 11.65 4.57 13.74
CA ARG A 27 11.16 5.86 14.26
C ARG A 27 9.65 5.96 14.09
N GLN A 28 8.92 6.04 15.20
CA GLN A 28 7.50 6.34 15.20
C GLN A 28 7.24 7.75 14.64
N LEU A 29 6.27 7.86 13.74
CA LEU A 29 5.75 9.11 13.18
C LEU A 29 4.38 9.46 13.76
N SER A 30 3.50 8.47 13.89
CA SER A 30 2.10 8.66 14.30
C SER A 30 1.59 7.45 15.11
N GLY A 31 0.43 6.88 14.74
CA GLY A 31 -0.18 5.69 15.31
C GLY A 31 -1.24 5.16 14.33
N ILE A 32 -1.53 3.86 14.33
CA ILE A 32 -2.56 3.27 13.44
C ILE A 32 -3.96 3.91 13.57
N GLY A 33 -4.32 4.37 14.77
CA GLY A 33 -5.65 4.90 15.05
C GLY A 33 -6.75 3.88 14.73
N GLY A 34 -7.86 4.35 14.14
CA GLY A 34 -8.99 3.50 13.74
C GLY A 34 -8.91 2.95 12.31
N GLN A 35 -7.78 3.10 11.61
CA GLN A 35 -7.65 2.75 10.20
C GLN A 35 -8.10 1.31 9.91
N MET A 36 -7.62 0.35 10.71
CA MET A 36 -8.00 -1.06 10.56
C MET A 36 -9.49 -1.31 10.83
N ASP A 37 -10.07 -0.62 11.81
CA ASP A 37 -11.50 -0.74 12.14
C ASP A 37 -12.38 -0.27 10.98
N PHE A 38 -12.01 0.84 10.35
CA PHE A 38 -12.75 1.39 9.21
C PHE A 38 -12.59 0.54 7.95
N LEU A 39 -11.41 -0.02 7.70
CA LEU A 39 -11.19 -0.97 6.60
C LEU A 39 -12.03 -2.22 6.78
N GLU A 40 -12.03 -2.81 7.98
CA GLU A 40 -12.85 -3.99 8.29
C GLU A 40 -14.35 -3.68 8.19
N GLY A 41 -14.76 -2.49 8.67
CA GLY A 41 -16.14 -2.01 8.54
C GLY A 41 -16.58 -1.87 7.08
N ALA A 42 -15.68 -1.41 6.19
CA ALA A 42 -15.94 -1.29 4.77
C ALA A 42 -16.02 -2.66 4.08
N PHE A 43 -15.09 -3.56 4.39
CA PHE A 43 -15.07 -4.92 3.86
C PHE A 43 -16.36 -5.69 4.20
N ARG A 44 -16.85 -5.55 5.43
CA ARG A 44 -18.11 -6.20 5.88
C ARG A 44 -19.37 -5.54 5.33
N SER A 45 -19.27 -4.32 4.81
CA SER A 45 -20.43 -3.60 4.29
C SER A 45 -20.80 -4.12 2.89
N ARG A 46 -22.08 -4.46 2.69
CA ARG A 46 -22.56 -4.82 1.34
C ARG A 46 -22.37 -3.64 0.40
N GLY A 47 -21.57 -3.82 -0.66
CA GLY A 47 -21.21 -2.77 -1.61
C GLY A 47 -20.17 -1.78 -1.07
N GLY A 48 -19.59 -2.05 0.09
CA GLY A 48 -18.53 -1.24 0.67
C GLY A 48 -17.16 -1.50 0.05
N ARG A 49 -16.21 -0.63 0.39
CA ARG A 49 -14.82 -0.74 -0.08
C ARG A 49 -13.86 0.08 0.79
N GLY A 50 -12.77 -0.54 1.21
CA GLY A 50 -11.64 0.14 1.85
C GLY A 50 -10.57 0.55 0.85
N TYR A 51 -10.04 1.77 1.00
CA TYR A 51 -8.92 2.30 0.22
C TYR A 51 -7.79 2.78 1.14
N ILE A 52 -6.57 2.39 0.79
CA ILE A 52 -5.34 3.08 1.21
C ILE A 52 -4.91 4.00 0.06
N CYS A 53 -4.84 5.30 0.32
CA CYS A 53 -4.46 6.31 -0.65
C CYS A 53 -3.10 6.90 -0.28
N ILE A 54 -2.10 6.77 -1.16
CA ILE A 54 -0.76 7.35 -0.96
C ILE A 54 -0.30 8.04 -2.24
N ASN A 55 0.54 9.07 -2.11
CA ASN A 55 1.33 9.51 -3.25
C ASN A 55 2.27 8.37 -3.65
N SER A 56 2.45 8.13 -4.94
CA SER A 56 3.31 7.05 -5.44
C SER A 56 4.79 7.25 -5.07
N SER A 57 5.19 8.50 -4.85
CA SER A 57 6.56 8.91 -4.52
C SER A 57 6.60 10.17 -3.66
N ARG A 58 7.77 10.47 -3.10
CA ARG A 58 8.06 11.69 -2.32
C ARG A 58 9.49 12.15 -2.59
N ARG A 59 9.79 13.42 -2.30
CA ARG A 59 11.18 13.89 -2.20
C ARG A 59 11.68 13.73 -0.78
N ASP A 60 12.87 13.19 -0.61
CA ASP A 60 13.55 13.18 0.69
C ASP A 60 14.15 14.56 1.02
N LYS A 61 14.81 14.68 2.17
CA LYS A 61 15.40 15.95 2.64
C LYS A 61 16.51 16.46 1.73
N GLU A 62 17.13 15.58 0.95
CA GLU A 62 18.19 15.88 -0.01
C GLU A 62 17.60 16.22 -1.40
N GLY A 63 16.29 16.12 -1.56
CA GLY A 63 15.58 16.41 -2.80
C GLY A 63 15.49 15.21 -3.74
N ASN A 64 16.01 14.04 -3.38
CA ASN A 64 15.95 12.84 -4.20
C ASN A 64 14.54 12.28 -4.24
N LEU A 65 14.09 11.85 -5.41
CA LEU A 65 12.81 11.16 -5.55
C LEU A 65 12.91 9.76 -4.95
N ARG A 66 11.94 9.39 -4.12
CA ARG A 66 11.83 8.08 -3.47
C ARG A 66 10.44 7.52 -3.68
N SER A 67 10.33 6.24 -4.04
CA SER A 67 9.04 5.56 -4.11
C SER A 67 8.41 5.40 -2.72
N ASN A 68 7.08 5.48 -2.67
CA ASN A 68 6.28 5.03 -1.53
C ASN A 68 5.67 3.64 -1.75
N ILE A 69 5.64 3.15 -3.00
CA ILE A 69 5.43 1.73 -3.31
C ILE A 69 6.81 1.07 -3.38
N VAL A 70 7.10 0.18 -2.44
CA VAL A 70 8.43 -0.41 -2.25
C VAL A 70 8.41 -1.91 -2.53
N PRO A 71 9.54 -2.54 -2.86
CA PRO A 71 9.61 -4.00 -2.99
C PRO A 71 9.14 -4.71 -1.71
N THR A 72 9.68 -4.28 -0.58
CA THR A 72 9.34 -4.72 0.78
C THR A 72 9.39 -3.54 1.73
N ILE A 73 8.50 -3.50 2.71
CA ILE A 73 8.59 -2.52 3.78
C ILE A 73 9.92 -2.76 4.54
N PRO A 74 10.78 -1.72 4.69
CA PRO A 74 12.09 -1.90 5.30
C PRO A 74 12.01 -2.48 6.70
N GLY A 75 12.92 -3.42 7.01
CA GLY A 75 13.05 -4.00 8.34
C GLY A 75 13.14 -2.95 9.44
N GLY A 76 12.44 -3.19 10.55
CA GLY A 76 12.30 -2.24 11.66
C GLY A 76 11.16 -1.23 11.50
N SER A 77 10.49 -1.18 10.35
CA SER A 77 9.23 -0.44 10.20
C SER A 77 8.03 -1.22 10.72
N THR A 78 6.97 -0.52 11.09
CA THR A 78 5.72 -1.14 11.57
C THR A 78 4.86 -1.54 10.37
N ILE A 79 4.32 -2.77 10.41
CA ILE A 79 3.21 -3.15 9.53
C ILE A 79 1.92 -2.78 10.26
N SER A 80 1.27 -1.70 9.82
CA SER A 80 0.04 -1.19 10.43
C SER A 80 -1.17 -1.96 9.90
N VAL A 81 -1.27 -2.15 8.57
CA VAL A 81 -2.32 -2.99 7.97
C VAL A 81 -1.69 -4.18 7.25
N PRO A 82 -2.02 -5.43 7.67
CA PRO A 82 -1.50 -6.61 7.01
C PRO A 82 -2.11 -6.77 5.62
N ARG A 83 -1.36 -7.40 4.71
CA ARG A 83 -1.76 -7.58 3.29
C ARG A 83 -3.16 -8.17 3.08
N THR A 84 -3.65 -8.97 4.03
CA THR A 84 -4.96 -9.62 3.96
C THR A 84 -6.13 -8.66 4.13
N MET A 85 -5.89 -7.47 4.71
CA MET A 85 -6.93 -6.47 4.99
C MET A 85 -6.94 -5.32 3.96
N VAL A 86 -5.88 -5.18 3.16
CA VAL A 86 -5.81 -4.16 2.10
C VAL A 86 -6.56 -4.65 0.86
N GLU A 87 -7.72 -4.04 0.60
CA GLU A 87 -8.55 -4.34 -0.58
C GLU A 87 -8.15 -3.53 -1.80
N CYS A 88 -8.00 -2.21 -1.64
CA CYS A 88 -7.69 -1.28 -2.71
C CYS A 88 -6.58 -0.33 -2.30
N VAL A 89 -5.68 -0.06 -3.23
CA VAL A 89 -4.64 0.96 -3.10
C VAL A 89 -4.82 1.97 -4.22
N ALA A 90 -4.78 3.26 -3.88
CA ALA A 90 -4.85 4.34 -4.86
C ALA A 90 -3.61 5.23 -4.80
N THR A 91 -3.12 5.60 -5.97
CA THR A 91 -2.11 6.65 -6.17
C THR A 91 -2.59 7.62 -7.24
N GLU A 92 -1.79 8.65 -7.53
CA GLU A 92 -2.00 9.54 -8.68
C GLU A 92 -1.91 8.84 -10.05
N TYR A 93 -1.48 7.56 -10.10
CA TYR A 93 -1.38 6.76 -11.33
C TYR A 93 -2.47 5.71 -11.50
N GLY A 94 -3.39 5.57 -10.55
CA GLY A 94 -4.53 4.65 -10.66
C GLY A 94 -4.85 3.91 -9.37
N VAL A 95 -5.67 2.86 -9.50
CA VAL A 95 -6.14 2.04 -8.37
C VAL A 95 -5.79 0.57 -8.62
N ALA A 96 -5.14 -0.06 -7.65
CA ALA A 96 -4.90 -1.50 -7.63
C ALA A 96 -5.94 -2.17 -6.71
N HIS A 97 -6.63 -3.18 -7.23
CA HIS A 97 -7.55 -4.03 -6.47
C HIS A 97 -6.84 -5.33 -6.11
N LEU A 98 -6.58 -5.56 -4.82
CA LEU A 98 -5.70 -6.64 -4.35
C LEU A 98 -6.45 -7.85 -3.77
N HIS A 99 -7.73 -7.69 -3.47
CA HIS A 99 -8.54 -8.79 -2.93
C HIS A 99 -8.68 -9.92 -3.95
N GLY A 100 -8.42 -11.16 -3.53
CA GLY A 100 -8.49 -12.34 -4.40
C GLY A 100 -7.28 -12.57 -5.31
N LEU A 101 -6.33 -11.63 -5.39
CA LEU A 101 -5.12 -11.78 -6.19
C LEU A 101 -4.05 -12.61 -5.48
N SER A 102 -3.32 -13.42 -6.26
CA SER A 102 -2.06 -14.07 -5.84
C SER A 102 -0.95 -13.05 -5.59
N LEU A 103 0.19 -13.47 -5.01
CA LEU A 103 1.30 -12.56 -4.72
C LEU A 103 1.90 -11.94 -5.99
N GLY A 104 2.07 -12.72 -7.07
CA GLY A 104 2.56 -12.21 -8.35
C GLY A 104 1.60 -11.19 -8.97
N GLU A 105 0.29 -11.47 -8.95
CA GLU A 105 -0.75 -10.56 -9.45
C GLU A 105 -0.83 -9.27 -8.61
N ARG A 106 -0.73 -9.36 -7.28
CA ARG A 106 -0.64 -8.20 -6.39
C ARG A 106 0.58 -7.34 -6.73
N ALA A 107 1.74 -7.96 -6.86
CA ALA A 107 2.97 -7.24 -7.17
C ALA A 107 2.87 -6.53 -8.52
N ALA A 108 2.31 -7.18 -9.54
CA ALA A 108 2.09 -6.56 -10.84
C ALA A 108 1.11 -5.37 -10.78
N ALA A 109 0.01 -5.52 -10.02
CA ALA A 109 -0.98 -4.46 -9.83
C ALA A 109 -0.40 -3.26 -9.05
N MET A 110 0.37 -3.52 -8.00
CA MET A 110 1.04 -2.50 -7.19
C MET A 110 2.11 -1.76 -8.00
N ALA A 111 2.94 -2.47 -8.76
CA ALA A 111 3.92 -1.85 -9.64
C ALA A 111 3.26 -0.98 -10.73
N ALA A 112 2.09 -1.37 -11.25
CA ALA A 112 1.39 -0.61 -12.28
C ALA A 112 0.94 0.79 -11.80
N ILE A 113 0.65 0.94 -10.50
CA ILE A 113 0.23 2.22 -9.89
C ILE A 113 1.39 2.96 -9.20
N ALA A 114 2.63 2.47 -9.33
CA ALA A 114 3.82 3.19 -8.86
C ALA A 114 4.20 4.35 -9.80
N HIS A 115 5.07 5.24 -9.31
CA HIS A 115 5.65 6.29 -10.13
C HIS A 115 6.42 5.67 -11.32
N PRO A 116 6.30 6.18 -12.56
CA PRO A 116 6.93 5.62 -13.75
C PRO A 116 8.40 5.26 -13.57
N ASP A 117 9.18 6.15 -12.95
CA ASP A 117 10.62 5.99 -12.71
C ASP A 117 10.99 4.74 -11.87
N PHE A 118 10.06 4.18 -11.09
CA PHE A 118 10.31 3.02 -10.22
C PHE A 118 9.61 1.74 -10.70
N ARG A 119 8.81 1.78 -11.78
CA ARG A 119 8.02 0.59 -12.19
C ARG A 119 8.90 -0.56 -12.62
N GLU A 120 9.95 -0.27 -13.40
CA GLU A 120 10.83 -1.31 -13.93
C GLU A 120 11.53 -2.09 -12.82
N GLU A 121 12.08 -1.40 -11.81
CA GLU A 121 12.72 -2.06 -10.66
C GLU A 121 11.72 -2.90 -9.84
N LEU A 122 10.49 -2.41 -9.66
CA LEU A 122 9.44 -3.11 -8.93
C LEU A 122 8.97 -4.36 -9.68
N TYR A 123 8.79 -4.28 -10.99
CA TYR A 123 8.46 -5.44 -11.82
C TYR A 123 9.58 -6.49 -11.81
N LYS A 124 10.84 -6.05 -11.90
CA LYS A 124 11.98 -6.94 -11.82
C LYS A 124 12.02 -7.67 -10.47
N TYR A 125 11.86 -6.93 -9.37
CA TYR A 125 11.78 -7.55 -8.04
C TYR A 125 10.63 -8.55 -7.95
N ALA A 126 9.45 -8.20 -8.48
CA ALA A 126 8.31 -9.09 -8.49
C ALA A 126 8.62 -10.40 -9.21
N GLN A 127 9.21 -10.32 -10.41
CA GLN A 127 9.60 -11.48 -11.23
C GLN A 127 10.59 -12.41 -10.51
N GLU A 128 11.55 -11.84 -9.76
CA GLU A 128 12.58 -12.62 -9.07
C GLU A 128 12.09 -13.27 -7.76
N ASN A 129 11.00 -12.77 -7.15
CA ASN A 129 10.61 -13.14 -5.79
C ASN A 129 9.19 -13.71 -5.64
N PHE A 130 8.28 -13.47 -6.59
CA PHE A 130 6.86 -13.84 -6.47
C PHE A 130 6.31 -14.69 -7.62
N TYR A 131 7.12 -14.97 -8.63
CA TYR A 131 6.84 -15.88 -9.74
C TYR A 131 7.76 -17.10 -9.64
#